data_AF-A0A963RT56-F1
#
_entry.id   AF-A0A963RT56-F1
#
_cell.length_a   1.000
_cell.length_b   1.000
_cell.length_c   1.000
_cell.angle_alpha   90.00
_cell.angle_beta   90.00
_cell.angle_gamma   90.00
#
_symmetry.space_group_name_H-M   'P 1'
#
loop_
_entity.id
_entity.type
_entity.pdbx_description
1 polymer ?
#
loop_
_entity_poly.entity_id
_entity_poly.type
_entity_poly.pdbx_seq_one_letter_code
_entity_poly.pdbx_strand_id
1 'polypeptide(L)' 'REETVALVPGVCLTIPVGTRFQFRAAADQPVSAVAVTLPPWPGEGEAVFVEGPWAPAGG' A
#
# COMPACT_ATOMS: atom_id res chain seq x y z
N ARG A 1 -0.77 2.10 -16.18
CA ARG A 1 -1.11 0.66 -16.08
C ARG A 1 -1.45 0.40 -14.63
N GLU A 2 -2.55 -0.28 -14.37
CA GLU A 2 -2.97 -0.69 -13.02
C GLU A 2 -2.69 -2.18 -12.86
N GLU A 3 -2.29 -2.58 -11.66
CA GLU A 3 -2.03 -3.98 -11.32
C GLU A 3 -2.45 -4.21 -9.87
N THR A 4 -3.20 -5.29 -9.65
CA THR A 4 -3.59 -5.74 -8.30
C THR A 4 -2.92 -7.07 -8.02
N VAL A 5 -2.20 -7.13 -6.90
CA VAL A 5 -1.48 -8.34 -6.45
C VAL A 5 -2.14 -8.86 -5.18
N ALA A 6 -2.38 -10.17 -5.11
CA ALA A 6 -2.87 -10.80 -3.90
C ALA A 6 -1.81 -10.75 -2.79
N LEU A 7 -2.12 -10.11 -1.67
CA LEU A 7 -1.25 -10.07 -0.50
C LEU A 7 -1.50 -11.30 0.37
N VAL A 8 -0.54 -12.22 0.36
CA VAL A 8 -0.54 -13.42 1.20
C VAL A 8 0.81 -13.54 1.92
N PRO A 9 0.89 -14.26 3.05
CA PRO A 9 2.14 -14.46 3.77
C PRO A 9 3.25 -14.98 2.84
N GLY A 10 4.43 -14.35 2.91
CA GLY A 10 5.59 -14.69 2.09
C GLY A 10 5.73 -13.88 0.78
N VAL A 11 4.72 -13.10 0.40
CA VAL A 11 4.84 -12.17 -0.73
C VAL A 11 5.72 -10.98 -0.35
N CYS A 12 6.69 -10.67 -1.21
CA CYS A 12 7.52 -9.47 -1.14
C CYS A 12 7.41 -8.71 -2.46
N LEU A 13 7.13 -7.41 -2.39
CA LEU A 13 6.89 -6.56 -3.55
C LEU A 13 7.69 -5.28 -3.44
N THR A 14 8.15 -4.76 -4.57
CA THR A 14 8.75 -3.43 -4.66
C THR A 14 7.70 -2.43 -5.11
N ILE A 15 7.60 -1.30 -4.42
CA ILE A 15 6.77 -0.15 -4.81
C ILE A 15 7.72 0.93 -5.35
N PRO A 16 7.83 1.12 -6.67
CA PRO A 16 8.70 2.15 -7.24
C PRO A 16 8.25 3.57 -6.85
N VAL A 17 9.20 4.51 -6.85
CA VAL A 17 8.90 5.94 -6.67
C VAL A 17 7.89 6.40 -7.71
N GLY A 18 6.89 7.19 -7.27
CA GLY A 18 5.78 7.66 -8.11
C GLY A 18 4.61 6.69 -8.25
N THR A 19 4.70 5.50 -7.64
CA THR A 19 3.58 4.54 -7.62
C THR A 19 2.50 5.02 -6.68
N ARG A 20 1.26 5.09 -7.18
CA ARG A 20 0.06 5.21 -6.35
C ARG A 20 -0.30 3.81 -5.87
N PHE A 21 -0.35 3.60 -4.57
CA PHE A 21 -0.65 2.30 -3.99
C PHE A 21 -1.80 2.40 -3.00
N GLN A 22 -2.55 1.30 -2.87
CA GLN A 22 -3.60 1.14 -1.88
C GLN A 22 -3.56 -0.30 -1.35
N PHE A 23 -3.73 -0.46 -0.04
CA PHE A 23 -3.88 -1.77 0.59
C PHE A 23 -5.35 -2.01 0.91
N ARG A 24 -5.84 -3.21 0.61
CA ARG A 24 -7.20 -3.62 0.95
C ARG A 24 -7.16 -4.95 1.69
N ALA A 25 -7.71 -4.96 2.90
CA ALA A 25 -7.88 -6.17 3.69
C ALA A 25 -9.03 -7.03 3.17
N ALA A 26 -8.97 -8.33 3.45
CA ALA A 26 -10.12 -9.20 3.30
C ALA A 26 -11.18 -8.82 4.36
N ALA A 27 -12.44 -9.20 4.12
CA ALA A 27 -13.54 -8.87 5.02
C ALA A 27 -13.39 -9.52 6.40
N ASP A 28 -12.71 -10.67 6.46
CA ASP A 28 -12.56 -11.53 7.62
C ASP A 28 -11.13 -11.53 8.21
N GLN A 29 -10.17 -10.88 7.54
CA GLN A 29 -8.78 -10.91 7.96
C GLN A 29 -8.06 -9.56 7.76
N PRO A 30 -7.39 -9.02 8.80
CA PRO A 30 -6.61 -7.79 8.67
C PRO A 30 -5.34 -8.01 7.85
N VAL A 31 -4.82 -6.94 7.26
CA VAL A 31 -3.50 -6.94 6.60
C VAL A 31 -2.43 -6.59 7.62
N SER A 32 -1.39 -7.42 7.69
CA SER A 32 -0.15 -7.12 8.42
C SER A 32 1.02 -7.25 7.45
N ALA A 33 1.82 -6.17 7.35
CA ALA A 33 2.97 -6.12 6.48
C ALA A 33 4.05 -5.21 7.08
N VAL A 34 5.29 -5.43 6.68
CA VAL A 34 6.41 -4.54 6.99
C VAL A 34 6.80 -3.81 5.71
N ALA A 35 6.79 -2.49 5.75
CA ALA A 35 7.27 -1.66 4.66
C ALA A 35 8.63 -1.06 5.03
N VAL A 36 9.55 -1.05 4.06
CA VAL A 36 10.84 -0.38 4.16
C VAL A 36 11.01 0.54 2.97
N THR A 37 11.57 1.72 3.19
CA THR A 37 11.88 2.69 2.13
C THR A 37 13.40 2.82 1.99
N LEU A 38 13.90 2.79 0.76
CA LEU A 38 15.32 2.92 0.44
C LEU A 38 15.51 3.92 -0.72
N PRO A 39 16.08 5.11 -0.47
CA PRO A 39 16.52 5.64 0.83
C PRO A 39 15.36 5.79 1.84
N PRO A 40 15.66 5.94 3.15
CA PRO A 40 14.63 6.22 4.15
C PRO A 40 13.78 7.43 3.75
N TRP A 41 12.51 7.40 4.16
CA TRP A 41 11.58 8.48 3.91
C TRP A 41 12.16 9.80 4.48
N PRO A 42 12.47 10.83 3.67
CA PRO A 42 12.90 12.14 4.14
C PRO A 42 11.94 12.80 5.15
N GLY A 43 10.66 12.42 5.16
CA GLY A 43 9.69 12.84 6.16
C GLY A 43 8.25 12.58 5.73
N GLU A 44 7.30 12.81 6.64
CA GLU A 44 5.87 12.51 6.44
C GLU A 44 5.26 13.20 5.20
N GLY A 45 5.84 14.35 4.79
CA GLY A 45 5.35 15.14 3.66
C GLY A 45 5.65 14.58 2.26
N GLU A 46 6.46 13.53 2.13
CA GLU A 46 6.65 12.88 0.83
C GLU A 46 5.52 11.87 0.53
N ALA A 47 4.74 11.45 1.54
CA ALA A 47 3.49 10.74 1.31
C ALA A 47 2.39 11.72 0.88
N VAL A 48 1.85 11.53 -0.32
CA VAL A 48 0.69 12.30 -0.78
C VAL A 48 -0.53 11.40 -0.84
N PHE A 49 -1.57 11.75 -0.09
CA PHE A 49 -2.86 11.09 -0.19
C PHE A 49 -3.49 11.36 -1.55
N VAL A 50 -3.93 10.31 -2.22
CA VAL A 50 -4.61 10.36 -3.51
C VAL A 50 -5.86 9.49 -3.45
N GLU A 51 -6.85 9.79 -4.28
CA GLU A 51 -8.02 8.94 -4.43
C GLU A 51 -7.64 7.57 -5.02
N GLY A 52 -8.09 6.51 -4.36
CA GLY A 52 -7.92 5.13 -4.78
C GLY A 52 -9.22 4.50 -5.26
N PRO A 53 -9.16 3.36 -5.97
CA PRO A 53 -10.34 2.68 -6.51
C PRO A 53 -11.23 2.05 -5.41
N TRP A 54 -10.69 1.78 -4.22
CA TRP A 54 -11.47 1.20 -3.12
C TRP A 54 -11.84 2.26 -2.09
N ALA A 55 -13.13 2.31 -1.71
CA ALA A 55 -13.58 3.14 -0.61
C ALA A 55 -13.02 2.61 0.73
N PRO A 56 -12.57 3.50 1.64
CA PRO A 56 -12.21 3.09 3.00
C PRO A 56 -13.39 2.43 3.71
N ALA A 57 -13.12 1.34 4.43
CA ALA A 57 -14.12 0.70 5.28
C ALA A 57 -14.20 1.46 6.61
N GLY A 58 -14.88 2.61 6.61
CA GLY A 58 -15.13 3.41 7.81
C GLY A 58 -15.41 4.88 7.49
N GLY A 59 -16.61 5.33 7.87
CA GLY A 59 -17.03 6.73 7.99
C GLY A 59 -17.65 6.94 9.36
#